data_AF-A0A7K3S4E2-F1
#
_entry.id   AF-A0A7K3S4E2-F1
#
_cell.length_a   1.000
_cell.length_b   1.000
_cell.length_c   1.000
_cell.angle_alpha   90.00
_cell.angle_beta   90.00
_cell.angle_gamma   90.00
#
_symmetry.space_group_name_H-M   'P 1'
#
loop_
_entity.id
_entity.type
_entity.pdbx_description
1 polymer ?
#
loop_
_entity_poly.entity_id
_entity_poly.type
_entity_poly.pdbx_seq_one_letter_code
_entity_poly.pdbx_strand_id
1 'polypeptide(L)'
;MEAAMPQVVRSRIGALHGPSPVPPLPHRFRSLADRESVEVLHRAARVLVASLPALTDRLIEALYAQEPAYRAAIDSDRAEVWQEVHHSLRHNVGSLIQPREFRESAHRTSRWIGEIRAEQGVPLDAVLHAFRMGGAMVWQDLVDETARRDPDDIRLLVHVAADVWNFVDEHCGVVADAYRQAERRQSWRRENRQRLMVAALLDGTARIADLAEAAEMLGLPEQGRYAVLAVAA
;
A
#
# COMPACT_ATOMS: atom_id res chain seq x y z
N MET A 1 12.79 54.55 -34.14
CA MET A 1 11.75 54.90 -33.16
C MET A 1 10.98 53.63 -32.91
N GLU A 2 11.33 52.98 -31.81
CA GLU A 2 10.98 51.61 -31.42
C GLU A 2 9.78 51.63 -30.44
N ALA A 3 9.16 50.47 -30.23
CA ALA A 3 8.11 50.12 -29.24
C ALA A 3 6.66 50.16 -29.75
N ALA A 4 5.77 49.19 -29.46
CA ALA A 4 5.89 47.95 -28.69
C ALA A 4 4.80 46.95 -29.14
N MET A 5 5.15 45.66 -29.15
CA MET A 5 4.25 44.52 -29.35
C MET A 5 3.54 44.14 -28.04
N PRO A 6 2.30 43.62 -28.07
CA PRO A 6 1.58 43.23 -26.87
C PRO A 6 2.20 41.99 -26.22
N GLN A 7 2.60 42.11 -24.96
CA GLN A 7 3.11 41.02 -24.13
C GLN A 7 2.00 40.01 -23.82
N VAL A 8 2.18 38.78 -24.30
CA VAL A 8 1.41 37.61 -23.85
C VAL A 8 1.93 37.21 -22.47
N VAL A 9 1.14 37.44 -21.43
CA VAL A 9 1.40 36.94 -20.07
C VAL A 9 1.23 35.42 -20.08
N ARG A 10 2.34 34.68 -20.26
CA ARG A 10 2.36 33.24 -20.06
C ARG A 10 2.27 32.94 -18.57
N SER A 11 1.09 32.52 -18.13
CA SER A 11 0.86 32.01 -16.79
C SER A 11 1.75 30.78 -16.56
N ARG A 12 2.75 30.92 -15.69
CA ARG A 12 3.62 29.81 -15.25
C ARG A 12 2.84 28.97 -14.25
N ILE A 13 1.99 28.08 -14.74
CA ILE A 13 1.53 26.94 -13.94
C ILE A 13 2.77 26.05 -13.75
N GLY A 14 3.40 26.18 -12.60
CA GLY A 14 4.51 25.32 -12.20
C GLY A 14 4.03 23.87 -12.22
N ALA A 15 4.73 23.03 -12.97
CA ALA A 15 4.50 21.59 -12.95
C ALA A 15 4.51 21.11 -11.50
N LEU A 16 3.39 20.52 -11.07
CA LEU A 16 3.30 19.79 -9.81
C LEU A 16 4.46 18.80 -9.78
N HIS A 17 5.25 18.87 -8.71
CA HIS A 17 6.42 18.06 -8.51
C HIS A 17 6.06 16.59 -8.80
N GLY A 18 6.78 15.96 -9.73
CA GLY A 18 6.76 14.51 -9.87
C GLY A 18 7.07 13.86 -8.53
N PRO A 19 6.63 12.61 -8.29
CA PRO A 19 6.92 11.93 -7.04
C PRO A 19 8.41 12.01 -6.77
N SER A 20 8.78 12.57 -5.62
CA SER A 20 10.17 12.65 -5.18
C SER A 20 10.75 11.23 -5.28
N PRO A 21 11.92 11.03 -5.91
CA PRO A 21 12.53 9.70 -5.97
C PRO A 21 12.70 9.22 -4.53
N VAL A 22 12.11 8.06 -4.26
CA VAL A 22 12.20 7.40 -2.95
C VAL A 22 13.70 7.24 -2.66
N PRO A 23 14.22 7.77 -1.54
CA PRO A 23 15.60 7.53 -1.18
C PRO A 23 15.80 6.01 -1.12
N PRO A 24 16.93 5.48 -1.65
CA PRO A 24 17.17 4.04 -1.63
C PRO A 24 16.98 3.51 -0.20
N LEU A 25 16.23 2.42 -0.06
CA LEU A 25 16.02 1.73 1.21
C LEU A 25 17.37 1.56 1.93
N PRO A 26 17.45 1.86 3.24
CA PRO A 26 18.71 1.76 3.97
C PRO A 26 19.19 0.31 3.95
N HIS A 27 20.49 0.15 3.67
CA HIS A 27 21.29 -1.09 3.79
C HIS A 27 20.53 -2.40 3.56
N ARG A 28 20.39 -2.82 2.30
CA ARG A 28 20.07 -4.23 1.99
C ARG A 28 21.01 -5.13 2.78
N PHE A 29 20.44 -6.07 3.52
CA PHE A 29 21.22 -7.11 4.18
C PHE A 29 22.02 -7.86 3.12
N ARG A 30 23.30 -8.08 3.36
CA ARG A 30 24.15 -8.79 2.41
C ARG A 30 23.77 -10.27 2.41
N SER A 31 23.33 -10.77 1.26
CA SER A 31 23.13 -12.21 1.05
C SER A 31 24.45 -12.97 1.16
N LEU A 32 24.40 -14.11 1.84
CA LEU A 32 25.48 -15.09 1.89
C LEU A 32 25.06 -16.39 1.19
N ALA A 33 23.99 -16.35 0.38
CA ALA A 33 23.40 -17.51 -0.23
C ALA A 33 24.38 -18.19 -1.20
N ASP A 34 24.54 -19.49 -1.01
CA ASP A 34 25.17 -20.41 -1.94
C ASP A 34 24.11 -21.33 -2.55
N ARG A 35 24.55 -22.24 -3.42
CA ARG A 35 23.63 -23.16 -4.10
C ARG A 35 22.90 -24.08 -3.11
N GLU A 36 23.58 -24.58 -2.10
CA GLU A 36 23.04 -25.54 -1.14
C GLU A 36 21.93 -24.90 -0.29
N SER A 37 22.20 -23.70 0.24
CA SER A 37 21.22 -22.92 1.00
C SER A 37 19.99 -22.51 0.19
N VAL A 38 20.16 -22.17 -1.10
CA VAL A 38 19.04 -21.91 -2.01
C VAL A 38 18.22 -23.19 -2.27
N GLU A 39 18.86 -24.35 -2.41
CA GLU A 39 18.17 -25.62 -2.60
C GLU A 39 17.33 -26.02 -1.37
N VAL A 40 17.84 -25.76 -0.15
CA VAL A 40 17.08 -25.92 1.10
C VAL A 40 15.88 -24.98 1.15
N LEU A 41 16.07 -23.69 0.87
CA LEU A 41 15.00 -22.70 0.82
C LEU A 41 13.90 -23.13 -0.17
N HIS A 42 14.27 -23.48 -1.40
CA HIS A 42 13.32 -23.91 -2.42
C HIS A 42 12.54 -25.16 -2.01
N ARG A 43 13.18 -26.10 -1.30
CA ARG A 43 12.54 -27.32 -0.85
C ARG A 43 11.47 -27.03 0.21
N ALA A 44 11.79 -26.22 1.22
CA ALA A 44 10.84 -25.79 2.23
C ALA A 44 9.71 -24.95 1.61
N ALA A 45 10.04 -23.98 0.75
CA ALA A 45 9.06 -23.13 0.09
C ALA A 45 8.04 -23.93 -0.75
N ARG A 46 8.44 -25.02 -1.41
CA ARG A 46 7.49 -25.89 -2.14
C ARG A 46 6.45 -26.54 -1.23
N VAL A 47 6.83 -26.89 0.00
CA VAL A 47 5.88 -27.42 0.99
C VAL A 47 4.90 -26.33 1.40
N LEU A 48 5.40 -25.11 1.67
CA LEU A 48 4.55 -23.96 2.00
C LEU A 48 3.56 -23.63 0.87
N VAL A 49 3.99 -23.72 -0.40
CA VAL A 49 3.08 -23.54 -1.56
C VAL A 49 1.92 -24.56 -1.52
N ALA A 50 2.20 -25.81 -1.16
CA ALA A 50 1.17 -26.84 -1.04
C ALA A 50 0.23 -26.61 0.17
N SER A 51 0.71 -25.93 1.22
CA SER A 51 -0.05 -25.64 2.44
C SER A 51 -0.58 -24.20 2.53
N LEU A 52 -0.62 -23.46 1.41
CA LEU A 52 -1.07 -22.06 1.39
C LEU A 52 -2.44 -21.81 2.02
N PRO A 53 -3.49 -22.64 1.82
CA PRO A 53 -4.76 -22.42 2.49
C PRO A 53 -4.64 -22.37 4.02
N ALA A 54 -3.94 -23.34 4.62
CA ALA A 54 -3.76 -23.41 6.07
C ALA A 54 -2.87 -22.27 6.61
N LEU A 55 -1.85 -21.86 5.84
CA LEU A 55 -1.05 -20.68 6.16
C LEU A 55 -1.90 -19.40 6.12
N THR A 56 -2.79 -19.28 5.13
CA THR A 56 -3.72 -18.14 5.01
C THR A 56 -4.66 -18.08 6.20
N ASP A 57 -5.26 -19.21 6.60
CA ASP A 57 -6.15 -19.29 7.76
C ASP A 57 -5.45 -18.78 9.03
N ARG A 58 -4.23 -19.26 9.29
CA ARG A 58 -3.45 -18.81 10.45
C ARG A 58 -3.12 -17.32 10.38
N LEU A 59 -2.80 -16.79 9.21
CA LEU A 59 -2.50 -15.37 9.06
C LEU A 59 -3.74 -14.50 9.27
N ILE A 60 -4.92 -14.91 8.78
CA ILE A 60 -6.18 -14.21 9.05
C ILE A 60 -6.50 -14.20 10.55
N GLU A 61 -6.33 -15.35 11.23
CA GLU A 61 -6.53 -15.40 12.69
C GLU A 61 -5.54 -14.53 13.45
N ALA A 62 -4.27 -14.53 13.03
CA ALA A 62 -3.24 -13.68 13.64
C ALA A 62 -3.56 -12.20 13.44
N LEU A 63 -3.98 -11.79 12.24
CA LEU A 63 -4.40 -10.41 11.95
C LEU A 63 -5.59 -10.00 12.81
N TYR A 64 -6.61 -10.85 12.93
CA TYR A 64 -7.77 -10.56 13.76
C TYR A 64 -7.41 -10.37 15.24
N ALA A 65 -6.53 -11.24 15.74
CA ALA A 65 -6.09 -11.23 17.13
C ALA A 65 -5.18 -10.03 17.46
N GLN A 66 -4.20 -9.74 16.60
CA GLN A 66 -3.08 -8.86 16.92
C GLN A 66 -3.18 -7.47 16.29
N GLU A 67 -3.99 -7.28 15.24
CA GLU A 67 -4.11 -6.02 14.52
C GLU A 67 -5.57 -5.50 14.54
N PRO A 68 -5.95 -4.69 15.57
CA PRO A 68 -7.31 -4.19 15.72
C PRO A 68 -7.85 -3.46 14.49
N ALA A 69 -6.99 -2.78 13.73
CA ALA A 69 -7.38 -2.06 12.53
C ALA A 69 -7.93 -2.97 11.40
N TYR A 70 -7.60 -4.26 11.42
CA TYR A 70 -8.09 -5.23 10.43
C TYR A 70 -9.42 -5.87 10.81
N ARG A 71 -9.89 -5.76 12.07
CA ARG A 71 -11.13 -6.42 12.52
C ARG A 71 -12.34 -5.96 11.72
N ALA A 72 -12.49 -4.64 11.50
CA ALA A 72 -13.60 -4.10 10.73
C ALA A 72 -13.64 -4.65 9.28
N ALA A 73 -12.48 -4.77 8.63
CA ALA A 73 -12.40 -5.34 7.28
C ALA A 73 -12.74 -6.84 7.28
N ILE A 74 -12.21 -7.59 8.26
CA ILE A 74 -12.46 -9.03 8.39
C ILE A 74 -13.93 -9.33 8.75
N ASP A 75 -14.53 -8.53 9.64
CA ASP A 75 -15.93 -8.68 10.04
C ASP A 75 -16.89 -8.31 8.89
N SER A 76 -16.49 -7.37 8.03
CA SER A 76 -17.28 -6.97 6.86
C SER A 76 -17.29 -8.03 5.76
N ASP A 77 -16.12 -8.52 5.35
CA ASP A 77 -16.00 -9.60 4.36
C ASP A 77 -14.73 -10.42 4.58
N ARG A 78 -14.82 -11.41 5.46
CA ARG A 78 -13.72 -12.32 5.75
C ARG A 78 -13.23 -13.09 4.53
N ALA A 79 -14.13 -13.44 3.60
CA ALA A 79 -13.77 -14.23 2.43
C ALA A 79 -12.94 -13.39 1.45
N GLU A 80 -13.27 -12.11 1.27
CA GLU A 80 -12.49 -11.17 0.48
C GLU A 80 -11.08 -10.97 1.06
N VAL A 81 -10.97 -10.71 2.37
CA VAL A 81 -9.66 -10.54 3.03
C VAL A 81 -8.85 -11.84 2.95
N TRP A 82 -9.49 -13.00 3.11
CA TRP A 82 -8.80 -14.30 2.94
C TRP A 82 -8.25 -14.47 1.52
N GLN A 83 -9.02 -14.13 0.48
CA GLN A 83 -8.57 -14.25 -0.91
C GLN A 83 -7.38 -13.32 -1.20
N GLU A 84 -7.43 -12.09 -0.69
CA GLU A 84 -6.31 -11.14 -0.76
C GLU A 84 -5.05 -11.73 -0.11
N VAL A 85 -5.16 -12.19 1.15
CA VAL A 85 -4.03 -12.72 1.90
C VAL A 85 -3.47 -13.97 1.21
N HIS A 86 -4.33 -14.87 0.75
CA HIS A 86 -3.93 -16.06 0.00
C HIS A 86 -3.17 -15.68 -1.27
N HIS A 87 -3.68 -14.72 -2.03
CA HIS A 87 -3.07 -14.30 -3.29
C HIS A 87 -1.71 -13.64 -3.06
N SER A 88 -1.60 -12.83 -2.01
CA SER A 88 -0.33 -12.24 -1.56
C SER A 88 0.66 -13.32 -1.17
N LEU A 89 0.29 -14.26 -0.29
CA LEU A 89 1.14 -15.38 0.12
C LEU A 89 1.58 -16.23 -1.07
N ARG A 90 0.67 -16.56 -1.99
CA ARG A 90 1.00 -17.35 -3.20
C ARG A 90 2.08 -16.68 -4.04
N HIS A 91 1.97 -15.38 -4.27
CA HIS A 91 2.96 -14.63 -5.04
C HIS A 91 4.28 -14.47 -4.29
N ASN A 92 4.22 -14.20 -2.99
CA ASN A 92 5.42 -13.98 -2.18
C ASN A 92 6.22 -15.27 -1.98
N VAL A 93 5.57 -16.37 -1.58
CA VAL A 93 6.22 -17.68 -1.44
C VAL A 93 6.65 -18.22 -2.80
N GLY A 94 5.84 -18.03 -3.86
CA GLY A 94 6.22 -18.38 -5.23
C GLY A 94 7.49 -17.65 -5.70
N SER A 95 7.68 -16.40 -5.28
CA SER A 95 8.88 -15.61 -5.61
C SER A 95 10.16 -16.17 -4.98
N LEU A 96 10.06 -16.95 -3.90
CA LEU A 96 11.21 -17.65 -3.31
C LEU A 96 11.73 -18.77 -4.22
N ILE A 97 10.90 -19.35 -5.08
CA ILE A 97 11.25 -20.48 -5.95
C ILE A 97 11.49 -20.02 -7.39
N GLN A 98 10.62 -19.14 -7.89
CA GLN A 98 10.61 -18.64 -9.27
C GLN A 98 10.47 -17.12 -9.29
N PRO A 99 11.51 -16.37 -8.88
CA PRO A 99 11.44 -14.91 -8.76
C PRO A 99 11.11 -14.23 -10.10
N ARG A 100 11.55 -14.80 -11.23
CA ARG A 100 11.24 -14.24 -12.57
C ARG A 100 9.75 -14.31 -12.93
N GLU A 101 9.02 -15.27 -12.37
CA GLU A 101 7.61 -15.50 -12.69
C GLU A 101 6.69 -14.72 -11.75
N PHE A 102 7.03 -14.69 -10.46
CA PHE A 102 6.11 -14.19 -9.43
C PHE A 102 6.38 -12.76 -8.97
N ARG A 103 7.61 -12.23 -9.09
CA ARG A 103 7.99 -10.95 -8.46
C ARG A 103 7.13 -9.78 -8.91
N GLU A 104 6.86 -9.66 -10.22
CA GLU A 104 6.04 -8.56 -10.73
C GLU A 104 4.60 -8.66 -10.21
N SER A 105 4.05 -9.86 -10.18
CA SER A 105 2.72 -10.14 -9.65
C SER A 105 2.64 -9.85 -8.15
N ALA A 106 3.67 -10.21 -7.39
CA ALA A 106 3.80 -9.91 -5.96
C ALA A 106 3.81 -8.39 -5.71
N HIS A 107 4.56 -7.64 -6.51
CA HIS A 107 4.57 -6.18 -6.44
C HIS A 107 3.22 -5.57 -6.82
N ARG A 108 2.53 -6.09 -7.85
CA ARG A 108 1.18 -5.64 -8.23
C ARG A 108 0.19 -5.86 -7.09
N THR A 109 0.19 -7.04 -6.48
CA THR A 109 -0.67 -7.34 -5.32
C THR A 109 -0.37 -6.39 -4.16
N SER A 110 0.90 -6.14 -3.87
CA SER A 110 1.31 -5.25 -2.78
C SER A 110 0.89 -3.79 -3.02
N ARG A 111 1.02 -3.30 -4.25
CA ARG A 111 0.49 -1.98 -4.63
C ARG A 111 -1.02 -1.90 -4.44
N TRP A 112 -1.74 -2.90 -4.96
CA TRP A 112 -3.20 -2.96 -4.88
C TRP A 112 -3.69 -2.96 -3.43
N ILE A 113 -3.06 -3.75 -2.54
CA ILE A 113 -3.37 -3.75 -1.10
C ILE A 113 -3.12 -2.36 -0.50
N GLY A 114 -1.98 -1.73 -0.79
CA GLY A 114 -1.67 -0.39 -0.30
C GLY A 114 -2.71 0.66 -0.73
N GLU A 115 -3.18 0.59 -1.98
CA GLU A 115 -4.21 1.50 -2.50
C GLU A 115 -5.57 1.28 -1.83
N ILE A 116 -6.05 0.03 -1.74
CA ILE A 116 -7.34 -0.28 -1.12
C ILE A 116 -7.35 0.06 0.36
N ARG A 117 -6.27 -0.25 1.09
CA ARG A 117 -6.21 0.06 2.53
C ARG A 117 -6.20 1.56 2.79
N ALA A 118 -5.59 2.36 1.92
CA ALA A 118 -5.70 3.82 1.97
C ALA A 118 -7.13 4.30 1.67
N GLU A 119 -7.84 3.68 0.71
CA GLU A 119 -9.25 3.96 0.41
C GLU A 119 -10.20 3.60 1.54
N GLN A 120 -9.87 2.57 2.31
CA GLN A 120 -10.63 2.13 3.48
C GLN A 120 -10.25 2.88 4.76
N GLY A 121 -9.23 3.74 4.73
CA GLY A 121 -8.76 4.48 5.90
C GLY A 121 -8.05 3.61 6.96
N VAL A 122 -7.54 2.44 6.58
CA VAL A 122 -6.76 1.59 7.49
C VAL A 122 -5.39 2.24 7.72
N PRO A 123 -4.95 2.45 8.97
CA PRO A 123 -3.66 3.09 9.26
C PRO A 123 -2.46 2.40 8.57
N LEU A 124 -1.57 3.19 7.95
CA LEU A 124 -0.41 2.64 7.23
C LEU A 124 0.47 1.73 8.10
N ASP A 125 0.68 2.09 9.36
CA ASP A 125 1.45 1.30 10.31
C ASP A 125 0.84 -0.08 10.57
N ALA A 126 -0.49 -0.18 10.63
CA ALA A 126 -1.22 -1.45 10.71
C ALA A 126 -1.04 -2.29 9.43
N VAL A 127 -1.11 -1.67 8.24
CA VAL A 127 -0.87 -2.38 6.97
C VAL A 127 0.57 -2.91 6.92
N LEU A 128 1.55 -2.11 7.33
CA LEU A 128 2.96 -2.52 7.39
C LEU A 128 3.21 -3.57 8.48
N HIS A 129 2.46 -3.54 9.58
CA HIS A 129 2.49 -4.58 10.59
C HIS A 129 1.99 -5.92 10.02
N ALA A 130 0.86 -5.92 9.31
CA ALA A 130 0.31 -7.10 8.64
C ALA A 130 1.31 -7.78 7.68
N PHE A 131 2.03 -6.99 6.87
CA PHE A 131 3.09 -7.52 5.99
C PHE A 131 4.25 -8.15 6.77
N ARG A 132 4.68 -7.51 7.86
CA ARG A 132 5.74 -8.06 8.74
C ARG A 132 5.29 -9.33 9.45
N MET A 133 4.03 -9.41 9.89
CA MET A 133 3.45 -10.63 10.45
C MET A 133 3.44 -11.78 9.45
N GLY A 134 2.99 -11.53 8.21
CA GLY A 134 3.01 -12.53 7.15
C GLY A 134 4.43 -13.00 6.81
N GLY A 135 5.38 -12.07 6.70
CA GLY A 135 6.79 -12.40 6.48
C GLY A 135 7.40 -13.24 7.61
N ALA A 136 7.15 -12.86 8.87
CA ALA A 136 7.63 -13.61 10.04
C ALA A 136 7.02 -15.03 10.10
N MET A 137 5.74 -15.17 9.77
CA MET A 137 5.07 -16.48 9.73
C MET A 137 5.64 -17.37 8.63
N VAL A 138 5.85 -16.84 7.42
CA VAL A 138 6.51 -17.58 6.33
C VAL A 138 7.93 -18.00 6.73
N TRP A 139 8.70 -17.11 7.35
CA TRP A 139 10.05 -17.44 7.82
C TRP A 139 10.05 -18.56 8.86
N GLN A 140 9.16 -18.49 9.85
CA GLN A 140 9.02 -19.53 10.87
C GLN A 140 8.67 -20.88 10.24
N ASP A 141 7.70 -20.90 9.32
CA ASP A 141 7.30 -22.10 8.61
C ASP A 141 8.44 -22.70 7.75
N LEU A 142 9.28 -21.86 7.12
CA LEU A 142 10.46 -22.32 6.39
C LEU A 142 11.46 -23.01 7.34
N VAL A 143 11.69 -22.42 8.52
CA VAL A 143 12.56 -22.99 9.54
C VAL A 143 12.00 -24.31 10.07
N ASP A 144 10.72 -24.35 10.41
CA ASP A 144 10.05 -25.53 10.96
C ASP A 144 10.03 -26.69 9.95
N GLU A 145 9.77 -26.40 8.67
CA GLU A 145 9.79 -27.41 7.62
C GLU A 145 11.20 -27.97 7.39
N THR A 146 12.22 -27.10 7.34
CA THR A 146 13.61 -27.54 7.24
C THR A 146 13.99 -28.39 8.44
N ALA A 147 13.70 -27.94 9.67
CA ALA A 147 13.99 -28.67 10.90
C ALA A 147 13.32 -30.04 10.95
N ARG A 148 12.05 -30.13 10.52
CA ARG A 148 11.29 -31.39 10.48
C ARG A 148 11.86 -32.39 9.49
N ARG A 149 12.43 -31.90 8.39
CA ARG A 149 12.95 -32.75 7.31
C ARG A 149 14.40 -33.17 7.56
N ASP A 150 15.26 -32.21 7.89
CA ASP A 150 16.67 -32.41 8.18
C ASP A 150 17.17 -31.28 9.12
N PRO A 151 17.30 -31.54 10.43
CA PRO A 151 17.78 -30.54 11.39
C PRO A 151 19.15 -29.95 11.06
N ASP A 152 20.03 -30.69 10.37
CA ASP A 152 21.37 -30.21 10.03
C ASP A 152 21.35 -29.14 8.93
N ASP A 153 20.27 -29.07 8.14
CA ASP A 153 20.06 -28.08 7.09
C ASP A 153 19.61 -26.71 7.64
N ILE A 154 19.17 -26.60 8.91
CA ILE A 154 18.70 -25.34 9.50
C ILE A 154 19.77 -24.24 9.41
N ARG A 155 21.04 -24.60 9.61
CA ARG A 155 22.18 -23.65 9.52
C ARG A 155 22.27 -22.98 8.15
N LEU A 156 21.82 -23.66 7.10
CA LEU A 156 21.86 -23.14 5.73
C LEU A 156 20.83 -22.04 5.51
N LEU A 157 19.74 -22.01 6.28
CA LEU A 157 18.75 -20.93 6.19
C LEU A 157 19.33 -19.57 6.60
N VAL A 158 20.34 -19.54 7.49
CA VAL A 158 21.04 -18.30 7.88
C VAL A 158 21.62 -17.58 6.65
N HIS A 159 22.07 -18.32 5.63
CA HIS A 159 22.67 -17.76 4.43
C HIS A 159 21.66 -17.04 3.51
N VAL A 160 20.38 -17.45 3.56
CA VAL A 160 19.29 -16.83 2.78
C VAL A 160 18.43 -15.86 3.59
N ALA A 161 18.60 -15.79 4.91
CA ALA A 161 17.79 -14.94 5.79
C ALA A 161 17.80 -13.47 5.35
N ALA A 162 18.98 -12.95 4.95
CA ALA A 162 19.13 -11.60 4.43
C ALA A 162 18.24 -11.34 3.19
N ASP A 163 18.15 -12.30 2.28
CA ASP A 163 17.32 -12.18 1.08
C ASP A 163 15.83 -12.18 1.41
N VAL A 164 15.40 -13.03 2.34
CA VAL A 164 14.01 -13.07 2.81
C VAL A 164 13.62 -11.75 3.48
N TRP A 165 14.46 -11.21 4.37
CA TRP A 165 14.16 -9.93 5.03
C TRP A 165 14.22 -8.75 4.06
N ASN A 166 15.17 -8.72 3.13
CA ASN A 166 15.20 -7.72 2.06
C ASN A 166 13.93 -7.76 1.20
N PHE A 167 13.40 -8.95 0.95
CA PHE A 167 12.15 -9.13 0.21
C PHE A 167 10.96 -8.57 0.99
N VAL A 168 10.82 -8.87 2.29
CA VAL A 168 9.76 -8.30 3.13
C VAL A 168 9.85 -6.77 3.19
N ASP A 169 11.05 -6.22 3.34
CA ASP A 169 11.29 -4.76 3.38
C ASP A 169 10.92 -4.08 2.04
N GLU A 170 11.31 -4.68 0.92
CA GLU A 170 10.93 -4.21 -0.42
C GLU A 170 9.40 -4.15 -0.57
N HIS A 171 8.69 -5.19 -0.14
CA HIS A 171 7.24 -5.23 -0.17
C HIS A 171 6.59 -4.17 0.73
N CYS A 172 7.14 -3.93 1.92
CA CYS A 172 6.72 -2.83 2.79
C CYS A 172 6.89 -1.46 2.12
N GLY A 173 8.01 -1.25 1.41
CA GLY A 173 8.26 -0.04 0.62
C GLY A 173 7.21 0.16 -0.48
N VAL A 174 6.93 -0.89 -1.27
CA VAL A 174 5.92 -0.87 -2.33
C VAL A 174 4.53 -0.52 -1.80
N VAL A 175 4.13 -1.12 -0.68
CA VAL A 175 2.85 -0.84 -0.01
C VAL A 175 2.78 0.61 0.46
N ALA A 176 3.81 1.08 1.17
CA ALA A 176 3.86 2.43 1.71
C ALA A 176 3.78 3.50 0.61
N ASP A 177 4.48 3.29 -0.50
CA ASP A 177 4.45 4.21 -1.64
C ASP A 177 3.07 4.26 -2.28
N ALA A 178 2.46 3.10 -2.53
CA ALA A 178 1.13 3.01 -3.13
C ALA A 178 0.06 3.64 -2.22
N TYR A 179 0.11 3.34 -0.92
CA TYR A 179 -0.77 3.90 0.10
C TYR A 179 -0.69 5.43 0.13
N ARG A 180 0.53 5.99 0.26
CA ARG A 180 0.72 7.46 0.28
C ARG A 180 0.32 8.13 -1.03
N GLN A 181 0.49 7.45 -2.17
CA GLN A 181 -0.01 7.96 -3.45
C GLN A 181 -1.54 8.01 -3.47
N ALA A 182 -2.22 6.97 -2.98
CA ALA A 182 -3.67 6.94 -2.86
C ALA A 182 -4.20 8.04 -1.93
N GLU A 183 -3.61 8.23 -0.75
CA GLU A 183 -3.97 9.33 0.17
C GLU A 183 -3.81 10.71 -0.48
N ARG A 184 -2.70 10.95 -1.20
CA ARG A 184 -2.51 12.21 -1.95
C ARG A 184 -3.57 12.41 -3.02
N ARG A 185 -3.92 11.36 -3.76
CA ARG A 185 -4.98 11.42 -4.78
C ARG A 185 -6.34 11.73 -4.16
N GLN A 186 -6.67 11.12 -3.02
CA GLN A 186 -7.93 11.38 -2.31
C GLN A 186 -7.97 12.81 -1.75
N SER A 187 -6.90 13.26 -1.12
CA SER A 187 -6.77 14.62 -0.59
C SER A 187 -6.93 15.65 -1.70
N TRP A 188 -6.22 15.46 -2.82
CA TRP A 188 -6.35 16.33 -3.99
C TRP A 188 -7.76 16.33 -4.58
N ARG A 189 -8.42 15.16 -4.70
CA ARG A 189 -9.81 15.06 -5.18
C ARG A 189 -10.77 15.80 -4.24
N ARG A 190 -10.58 15.69 -2.92
CA ARG A 190 -11.38 16.38 -1.91
C ARG A 190 -11.21 17.89 -2.00
N GLU A 191 -9.97 18.39 -2.03
CA GLU A 191 -9.67 19.81 -2.19
C GLU A 191 -10.22 20.37 -3.50
N ASN A 192 -10.07 19.64 -4.61
CA ASN A 192 -10.58 20.06 -5.90
C ASN A 192 -12.11 20.11 -5.92
N ARG A 193 -12.79 19.12 -5.33
CA ARG A 193 -14.26 19.14 -5.18
C ARG A 193 -14.72 20.33 -4.34
N GLN A 194 -14.02 20.61 -3.24
CA GLN A 194 -14.31 21.76 -2.39
C GLN A 194 -14.14 23.08 -3.15
N ARG A 195 -13.06 23.25 -3.91
CA ARG A 195 -12.82 24.46 -4.75
C ARG A 195 -13.90 24.65 -5.80
N LEU A 196 -14.26 23.59 -6.53
CA LEU A 196 -15.29 23.66 -7.56
C LEU A 196 -16.66 23.99 -6.98
N MET A 197 -16.99 23.46 -5.80
CA MET A 197 -18.23 23.79 -5.11
C MET A 197 -18.26 25.23 -4.63
N VAL A 198 -17.17 25.74 -4.03
CA VAL A 198 -17.08 27.16 -3.65
C VAL A 198 -17.23 28.06 -4.86
N ALA A 199 -16.57 27.76 -5.97
CA ALA A 199 -16.73 28.51 -7.21
C ALA A 199 -18.20 28.48 -7.70
N ALA A 200 -18.82 27.30 -7.73
CA ALA A 200 -20.22 27.17 -8.16
C ALA A 200 -21.20 27.96 -7.28
N LEU A 201 -20.98 27.99 -5.96
CA LEU A 201 -21.77 28.79 -5.02
C LEU A 201 -21.59 30.30 -5.24
N LEU A 202 -20.34 30.75 -5.44
CA LEU A 202 -20.03 32.17 -5.66
C LEU A 202 -20.50 32.68 -7.02
N ASP A 203 -20.41 31.84 -8.06
CA ASP A 203 -20.86 32.14 -9.42
C ASP A 203 -22.38 31.97 -9.58
N GLY A 204 -23.08 31.47 -8.56
CA GLY A 204 -24.53 31.20 -8.61
C GLY A 204 -24.93 30.07 -9.56
N THR A 205 -24.01 29.15 -9.85
CA THR A 205 -24.24 27.99 -10.76
C THR A 205 -24.53 26.69 -10.02
N ALA A 206 -24.38 26.66 -8.69
CA ALA A 206 -24.77 25.52 -7.85
C ALA A 206 -26.29 25.27 -7.90
N ARG A 207 -26.71 24.01 -7.96
CA ARG A 207 -28.13 23.66 -7.91
C ARG A 207 -28.60 23.63 -6.46
N ILE A 208 -29.88 23.96 -6.24
CA ILE A 208 -30.50 23.89 -4.90
C ILE A 208 -30.37 22.48 -4.30
N ALA A 209 -30.45 21.43 -5.13
CA ALA A 209 -30.29 20.04 -4.72
C ALA A 209 -28.89 19.71 -4.18
N ASP A 210 -27.86 20.50 -4.52
CA ASP A 210 -26.47 20.27 -4.12
C ASP A 210 -26.11 21.01 -2.81
N LEU A 211 -27.01 21.84 -2.26
CA LEU A 211 -26.72 22.71 -1.13
C LEU A 211 -26.43 21.96 0.18
N ALA A 212 -27.12 20.86 0.43
CA ALA A 212 -26.88 20.03 1.62
C ALA A 212 -25.48 19.39 1.57
N GLU A 213 -25.11 18.81 0.41
CA GLU A 213 -23.77 18.26 0.20
C GLU A 213 -22.69 19.35 0.31
N ALA A 214 -22.97 20.55 -0.23
CA ALA A 214 -22.06 21.69 -0.15
C ALA A 214 -21.84 22.14 1.30
N ALA A 215 -22.90 22.25 2.10
CA ALA A 215 -22.86 22.61 3.52
C ALA A 215 -22.01 21.61 4.32
N GLU A 216 -22.27 20.31 4.13
CA GLU A 216 -21.50 19.23 4.77
C GLU A 216 -20.02 19.28 4.35
N MET A 217 -19.75 19.33 3.04
CA MET A 217 -18.38 19.32 2.51
C MET A 217 -17.56 20.54 2.97
N LEU A 218 -18.19 21.71 3.11
CA LEU A 218 -17.53 22.94 3.54
C LEU A 218 -17.47 23.09 5.06
N GLY A 219 -18.18 22.24 5.83
CA GLY A 219 -18.32 22.40 7.27
C GLY A 219 -19.06 23.67 7.66
N LEU A 220 -20.00 24.10 6.83
CA LEU A 220 -20.79 25.33 7.00
C LEU A 220 -22.27 24.99 7.19
N PRO A 221 -22.99 25.62 8.13
CA PRO A 221 -24.42 25.35 8.31
C PRO A 221 -25.25 25.84 7.10
N GLU A 222 -26.21 25.05 6.63
CA GLU A 222 -27.11 25.49 5.53
C GLU A 222 -27.78 26.83 5.83
N GLN A 223 -28.17 27.02 7.10
CA GLN A 223 -28.76 28.25 7.60
C GLN A 223 -27.73 29.01 8.44
N GLY A 224 -27.09 30.00 7.82
CA GLY A 224 -26.07 30.82 8.45
C GLY A 224 -26.06 32.23 7.89
N ARG A 225 -25.45 33.16 8.64
CA ARG A 225 -25.19 34.52 8.13
C ARG A 225 -23.80 34.51 7.50
N TYR A 226 -23.75 34.68 6.19
CA TYR A 226 -22.51 34.70 5.41
C TYR A 226 -22.23 36.10 4.87
N ALA A 227 -20.97 36.51 4.91
CA ALA A 227 -20.49 37.71 4.23
C ALA A 227 -19.66 37.27 3.02
N VAL A 228 -19.97 37.83 1.84
CA VAL A 228 -19.19 37.61 0.62
C VAL A 228 -18.42 38.89 0.33
N LEU A 229 -17.10 38.76 0.19
CA LEU A 229 -16.21 39.87 -0.14
C LEU A 229 -15.79 39.73 -1.60
N ALA A 230 -16.21 40.68 -2.44
CA ALA A 230 -15.68 40.83 -3.79
C ALA A 230 -14.40 41.67 -3.73
N VAL A 231 -13.26 41.08 -4.11
CA VAL A 231 -11.99 41.80 -4.22
C VAL A 231 -11.78 42.17 -5.68
N ALA A 232 -11.66 43.46 -5.98
CA ALA A 232 -11.29 43.92 -7.31
C ALA A 232 -9.82 43.58 -7.58
N ALA A 233 -9.52 43.07 -8.78
CA ALA A 233 -8.17 42.78 -9.25
C ALA A 233 -7.42 44.05 -9.64
#